data_AF-A0A4R6DSI0-F1
#
_entry.id   AF-A0A4R6DSI0-F1
#
_cell.length_a   1.000
_cell.length_b   1.000
_cell.length_c   1.000
_cell.angle_alpha   90.00
_cell.angle_beta   90.00
_cell.angle_gamma   90.00
#
_symmetry.space_group_name_H-M   'P 1'
#
loop_
_entity.id
_entity.type
_entity.pdbx_description
1 polymer ?
#
loop_
_entity_poly.entity_id
_entity_poly.type
_entity_poly.pdbx_seq_one_letter_code
_entity_poly.pdbx_strand_id
1 'polypeptide(L)'
;MIKKPFSDSSDVMEYINQPQIECLECGKFFLFLTPHLVKTHGISNTDYKLKWNIPKHTPLSGISHREVCRRNTVKRINNGEINPSEQIKMMNQAYQPYRGQSALKVLFTQTSINKRKPWESSPVINPASPELKALALKRMSDRSNSGELVKDISRELGVSIGRLYAWVRKEKPE
;
A
#
# COMPACT_ATOMS: atom_id res chain seq x y z
N MET A 1 -24.59 33.15 0.60
CA MET A 1 -24.76 32.32 -0.62
C MET A 1 -24.09 30.98 -0.36
N ILE A 2 -24.81 29.86 -0.49
CA ILE A 2 -24.22 28.53 -0.30
C ILE A 2 -23.52 28.14 -1.60
N LYS A 3 -22.19 28.11 -1.62
CA LYS A 3 -21.42 27.66 -2.78
C LYS A 3 -21.53 26.14 -2.90
N LYS A 4 -21.51 25.61 -4.13
CA LYS A 4 -21.45 24.18 -4.40
C LYS A 4 -19.99 23.73 -4.50
N PRO A 5 -19.67 22.46 -4.17
CA PRO A 5 -18.35 21.88 -4.46
C PRO A 5 -18.01 21.93 -5.95
N PHE A 6 -16.72 22.01 -6.28
CA PHE A 6 -16.27 22.05 -7.66
C PHE A 6 -16.53 20.71 -8.36
N SER A 7 -17.04 20.77 -9.58
CA SER A 7 -17.28 19.60 -10.42
C SER A 7 -16.11 19.31 -11.36
N ASP A 8 -15.45 20.35 -11.87
CA ASP A 8 -14.37 20.21 -12.84
C ASP A 8 -13.04 20.75 -12.32
N SER A 9 -11.94 20.22 -12.86
CA SER A 9 -10.59 20.66 -12.49
C SER A 9 -10.24 22.05 -13.01
N SER A 10 -10.85 22.52 -14.11
CA SER A 10 -10.59 23.86 -14.64
C SER A 10 -11.12 24.94 -13.69
N ASP A 11 -12.32 24.77 -13.15
CA ASP A 11 -12.94 25.66 -12.15
C ASP A 11 -12.03 25.83 -10.92
N VAL A 12 -11.45 24.72 -10.45
CA VAL A 12 -10.52 24.72 -9.32
C VAL A 12 -9.30 25.57 -9.65
N MET A 13 -8.73 25.41 -10.84
CA MET A 13 -7.56 26.16 -11.28
C MET A 13 -7.84 27.66 -11.40
N GLU A 14 -8.99 28.05 -11.95
CA GLU A 14 -9.42 29.46 -12.00
C GLU A 14 -9.54 30.07 -10.61
N TYR A 15 -10.16 29.35 -9.67
CA TYR A 15 -10.28 29.76 -8.27
C TYR A 15 -8.92 29.99 -7.60
N ILE A 16 -7.93 29.14 -7.89
CA ILE A 16 -6.59 29.23 -7.25
C ILE A 16 -5.69 30.26 -7.93
N ASN A 17 -5.91 30.52 -9.21
CA ASN A 17 -5.11 31.45 -10.01
C ASN A 17 -5.47 32.92 -9.77
N GLN A 18 -6.12 33.22 -8.65
CA GLN A 18 -6.36 34.57 -8.20
C GLN A 18 -5.17 35.10 -7.36
N PRO A 19 -4.91 36.42 -7.33
CA PRO A 19 -3.89 37.01 -6.46
C PRO A 19 -4.09 36.67 -4.98
N GLN A 20 -5.35 36.69 -4.53
CA GLN A 20 -5.81 36.25 -3.22
C GLN A 20 -6.84 35.14 -3.39
N ILE A 21 -6.82 34.17 -2.49
CA ILE A 21 -7.76 33.05 -2.49
C ILE A 21 -8.97 33.37 -1.61
N GLU A 22 -10.17 33.11 -2.11
CA GLU A 22 -11.42 33.29 -1.38
C GLU A 22 -11.69 32.10 -0.45
N CYS A 23 -12.13 32.32 0.78
CA CYS A 23 -12.63 31.24 1.63
C CYS A 23 -14.05 30.85 1.20
N LEU A 24 -14.28 29.59 0.84
CA LEU A 24 -15.60 29.13 0.39
C LEU A 24 -16.63 28.98 1.52
N GLU A 25 -16.19 29.03 2.79
CA GLU A 25 -17.08 29.03 3.96
C GLU A 25 -17.60 30.44 4.32
N CYS A 26 -16.76 31.47 4.19
CA CYS A 26 -17.09 32.84 4.65
C CYS A 26 -16.98 33.94 3.58
N GLY A 27 -16.53 33.63 2.38
CA GLY A 27 -16.41 34.57 1.25
C GLY A 27 -15.30 35.61 1.36
N LYS A 28 -14.44 35.54 2.39
CA LYS A 28 -13.35 36.50 2.61
C LYS A 28 -12.10 36.10 1.82
N PHE A 29 -11.34 37.09 1.37
CA PHE A 29 -10.11 36.88 0.60
C PHE A 29 -8.87 36.88 1.49
N PHE A 30 -7.93 35.98 1.19
CA PHE A 30 -6.69 35.79 1.94
C PHE A 30 -5.51 35.51 1.01
N LEU A 31 -4.28 35.78 1.47
CA LEU A 31 -3.08 35.32 0.78
C LEU A 31 -2.82 33.81 1.00
N PHE A 32 -3.15 33.33 2.20
CA PHE A 32 -2.98 31.93 2.61
C PHE A 32 -4.12 31.50 3.53
N LEU A 33 -4.82 30.44 3.15
CA LEU A 33 -6.09 30.08 3.77
C LEU A 33 -5.94 29.20 5.01
N THR A 34 -4.89 28.37 5.08
CA THR A 34 -4.73 27.34 6.13
C THR A 34 -4.89 27.87 7.57
N PRO A 35 -4.23 28.98 7.98
CA PRO A 35 -4.37 29.49 9.35
C PRO A 35 -5.76 30.02 9.64
N HIS A 36 -6.44 30.57 8.63
CA HIS A 36 -7.80 31.07 8.74
C HIS A 36 -8.80 29.93 8.94
N LEU A 37 -8.68 28.83 8.18
CA LEU A 37 -9.54 27.65 8.29
C LEU A 37 -9.52 27.08 9.70
N VAL A 38 -8.32 26.89 10.26
CA VAL A 38 -8.17 26.33 11.61
C VAL A 38 -8.73 27.27 12.67
N LYS A 39 -8.40 28.57 12.61
CA LYS A 39 -8.79 29.53 13.66
C LYS A 39 -10.25 29.95 13.61
N THR A 40 -10.83 30.06 12.42
CA THR A 40 -12.18 30.64 12.23
C THR A 40 -13.23 29.57 12.04
N HIS A 41 -12.88 28.47 11.36
CA HIS A 41 -13.83 27.41 11.03
C HIS A 41 -13.56 26.11 11.79
N GLY A 42 -12.41 25.96 12.44
CA GLY A 42 -12.04 24.72 13.12
C GLY A 42 -11.84 23.53 12.18
N ILE A 43 -11.67 23.77 10.88
CA ILE A 43 -11.56 22.73 9.85
C ILE A 43 -10.10 22.54 9.46
N SER A 44 -9.68 21.30 9.25
CA SER A 44 -8.35 20.99 8.75
C SER A 44 -8.23 21.32 7.25
N ASN A 45 -7.01 21.54 6.76
CA ASN A 45 -6.77 21.78 5.33
C ASN A 45 -7.25 20.60 4.46
N THR A 46 -7.06 19.37 4.94
CA THR A 46 -7.50 18.16 4.24
C THR A 46 -9.01 18.07 4.15
N ASP A 47 -9.72 18.34 5.25
CA ASP A 47 -11.18 18.26 5.28
C ASP A 47 -11.82 19.35 4.42
N TYR A 48 -11.25 20.55 4.43
CA TYR A 48 -11.66 21.63 3.56
C TYR A 48 -11.52 21.24 2.07
N LYS A 49 -10.38 20.65 1.70
CA LYS A 49 -10.15 20.17 0.33
C LYS A 49 -11.14 19.08 -0.07
N LEU A 50 -11.38 18.12 0.81
CA LEU A 50 -12.34 17.05 0.57
C LEU A 50 -13.76 17.60 0.41
N LYS A 51 -14.19 18.51 1.29
CA LYS A 51 -15.53 19.13 1.25
C LYS A 51 -15.80 19.87 -0.05
N TRP A 52 -14.80 20.58 -0.56
CA TRP A 52 -14.94 21.41 -1.77
C TRP A 52 -14.46 20.71 -3.05
N ASN A 53 -14.12 19.41 -2.98
CA ASN A 53 -13.58 18.62 -4.07
C ASN A 53 -12.32 19.24 -4.72
N ILE A 54 -11.46 19.84 -3.89
CA ILE A 54 -10.17 20.40 -4.32
C ILE A 54 -9.11 19.28 -4.24
N PRO A 55 -8.29 19.07 -5.29
CA PRO A 55 -7.28 18.02 -5.26
C PRO A 55 -6.27 18.19 -4.12
N LYS A 56 -5.77 17.06 -3.60
CA LYS A 56 -4.93 17.03 -2.40
C LYS A 56 -3.65 17.87 -2.53
N HIS A 57 -3.00 17.82 -3.70
CA HIS A 57 -1.72 18.48 -3.97
C HIS A 57 -1.84 19.97 -4.29
N THR A 58 -3.06 20.48 -4.32
CA THR A 58 -3.35 21.83 -4.73
C THR A 58 -3.12 22.82 -3.57
N PRO A 59 -2.42 23.94 -3.78
CA PRO A 59 -2.16 24.92 -2.72
C PRO A 59 -3.40 25.74 -2.39
N LEU A 60 -3.69 25.95 -1.11
CA LEU A 60 -4.73 26.88 -0.63
C LEU A 60 -4.14 28.29 -0.41
N SER A 61 -3.46 28.82 -1.42
CA SER A 61 -2.84 30.14 -1.42
C SER A 61 -3.01 30.84 -2.76
N GLY A 62 -3.14 32.16 -2.72
CA GLY A 62 -3.18 32.99 -3.91
C GLY A 62 -1.83 33.07 -4.62
N ILE A 63 -1.83 33.46 -5.89
CA ILE A 63 -0.60 33.62 -6.71
C ILE A 63 0.40 34.54 -6.04
N SER A 64 -0.05 35.67 -5.48
CA SER A 64 0.85 36.67 -4.88
C SER A 64 1.70 36.07 -3.76
N HIS A 65 1.11 35.22 -2.92
CA HIS A 65 1.84 34.53 -1.86
C HIS A 65 2.80 33.47 -2.42
N ARG A 66 2.35 32.69 -3.40
CA ARG A 66 3.17 31.67 -4.07
C ARG A 66 4.41 32.27 -4.71
N GLU A 67 4.29 33.42 -5.36
CA GLU A 67 5.41 34.15 -5.96
C GLU A 67 6.40 34.68 -4.91
N VAL A 68 5.92 35.12 -3.75
CA VAL A 68 6.79 35.52 -2.64
C VAL A 68 7.60 34.32 -2.12
N CYS A 69 6.95 33.19 -1.88
CA CYS A 69 7.64 31.97 -1.46
C CYS A 69 8.65 31.51 -2.51
N ARG A 70 8.26 31.49 -3.80
CA ARG A 70 9.13 31.11 -4.91
C ARG A 70 10.38 32.00 -4.97
N ARG A 71 10.19 33.32 -4.91
CA ARG A 71 11.30 34.29 -4.93
C ARG A 71 12.24 34.10 -3.74
N ASN A 72 11.70 33.85 -2.55
CA ASN A 72 12.52 33.58 -1.38
C ASN A 72 13.38 32.31 -1.57
N THR A 73 12.77 31.22 -2.05
CA THR A 73 13.51 29.99 -2.36
C THR A 73 14.62 30.22 -3.39
N VAL A 74 14.33 30.94 -4.47
CA VAL A 74 15.33 31.29 -5.50
C VAL A 74 16.47 32.12 -4.91
N LYS A 75 16.17 33.12 -4.08
CA LYS A 75 17.20 33.91 -3.38
C LYS A 75 18.11 33.03 -2.53
N ARG A 76 17.54 32.10 -1.77
CA ARG A 76 18.32 31.18 -0.92
C ARG A 76 19.20 30.23 -1.71
N ILE A 77 18.73 29.78 -2.88
CA ILE A 77 19.54 28.99 -3.82
C ILE A 77 20.71 29.84 -4.34
N ASN A 78 20.45 31.08 -4.77
CA ASN A 78 21.48 31.97 -5.29
C ASN A 78 22.51 32.37 -4.22
N ASN A 79 22.09 32.50 -2.96
CA ASN A 79 22.96 32.76 -1.82
C ASN A 79 23.77 31.52 -1.39
N GLY A 80 23.49 30.34 -1.96
CA GLY A 80 24.14 29.08 -1.57
C GLY A 80 23.64 28.47 -0.26
N GLU A 81 22.58 29.01 0.35
CA GLU A 81 21.97 28.44 1.56
C GLU A 81 21.24 27.11 1.28
N ILE A 82 20.78 26.92 0.05
CA ILE A 82 20.10 25.71 -0.41
C ILE A 82 20.76 25.23 -1.69
N ASN A 83 21.24 23.98 -1.69
CA ASN A 83 21.68 23.28 -2.89
C ASN A 83 20.63 22.21 -3.28
N PRO A 84 19.85 22.41 -4.36
CA PRO A 84 18.83 21.46 -4.78
C PRO A 84 19.37 20.05 -5.05
N SER A 85 20.58 19.94 -5.62
CA SER A 85 21.19 18.64 -5.95
C SER A 85 21.55 17.85 -4.69
N GLU A 86 22.07 18.52 -3.66
CA GLU A 86 22.36 17.88 -2.38
C GLU A 86 21.08 17.50 -1.65
N GLN A 87 20.06 18.36 -1.66
CA GLN A 87 18.77 18.07 -1.04
C GLN A 87 18.13 16.81 -1.65
N ILE A 88 18.19 16.64 -2.97
CA ILE A 88 17.69 15.42 -3.65
C ILE A 88 18.50 14.19 -3.22
N LYS A 89 19.84 14.30 -3.12
CA LYS A 89 20.68 13.19 -2.64
C LYS A 89 20.31 12.79 -1.21
N MET A 90 20.15 13.76 -0.31
CA MET A 90 19.74 13.52 1.07
C MET A 90 18.34 12.89 1.15
N MET A 91 17.37 13.37 0.35
CA MET A 91 16.04 12.76 0.27
C MET A 91 16.12 11.32 -0.23
N ASN A 92 16.87 11.05 -1.29
CA ASN A 92 17.03 9.70 -1.83
C ASN A 92 17.69 8.75 -0.83
N GLN A 93 18.62 9.24 -0.01
CA GLN A 93 19.24 8.47 1.08
C GLN A 93 18.23 8.18 2.19
N ALA A 94 17.44 9.18 2.61
CA ALA A 94 16.42 9.00 3.65
C ALA A 94 15.28 8.08 3.21
N TYR A 95 14.85 8.18 1.95
CA TYR A 95 13.84 7.29 1.35
C TYR A 95 14.41 5.95 0.90
N GLN A 96 15.72 5.69 1.02
CA GLN A 96 16.20 4.33 0.79
C GLN A 96 15.49 3.41 1.78
N PRO A 97 14.70 2.43 1.31
CA PRO A 97 14.16 1.44 2.21
C PRO A 97 15.34 0.78 2.91
N TYR A 98 15.22 0.50 4.22
CA TYR A 98 16.22 -0.28 4.92
C TYR A 98 16.39 -1.61 4.17
N ARG A 99 17.50 -1.76 3.42
CA ARG A 99 17.74 -2.91 2.53
C ARG A 99 18.27 -4.14 3.28
N GLY A 100 18.47 -4.03 4.60
CA GLY A 100 18.77 -5.18 5.44
C GLY A 100 17.47 -5.84 5.91
N GLN A 101 17.40 -7.17 5.90
CA GLN A 101 16.56 -7.80 6.90
C GLN A 101 17.24 -7.59 8.26
N SER A 102 16.48 -7.20 9.29
CA SER A 102 17.02 -7.15 10.65
C SER A 102 17.73 -8.46 10.96
N ALA A 103 18.94 -8.41 11.53
CA ALA A 103 19.69 -9.61 11.90
C ALA A 103 18.84 -10.55 12.77
N LEU A 104 18.00 -9.99 13.66
CA LEU A 104 17.03 -10.75 14.46
C LEU A 104 15.97 -11.43 13.60
N LYS A 105 15.48 -10.75 12.56
CA LYS A 105 14.52 -11.34 11.61
C LYS A 105 15.16 -12.48 10.85
N VAL A 106 16.38 -12.30 10.32
CA VAL A 106 17.15 -13.35 9.63
C VAL A 106 17.32 -14.56 10.55
N LEU A 107 17.83 -14.36 11.77
CA LEU A 107 17.99 -15.41 12.78
C LEU A 107 16.67 -16.10 13.12
N PHE A 108 15.57 -15.35 13.25
CA PHE A 108 14.25 -15.92 13.51
C PHE A 108 13.74 -16.78 12.34
N THR A 109 13.93 -16.33 11.10
CA THR A 109 13.63 -17.15 9.91
C THR A 109 14.50 -18.40 9.89
N GLN A 110 15.81 -18.27 10.14
CA GLN A 110 16.75 -19.39 10.13
C GLN A 110 16.39 -20.44 11.20
N THR A 111 16.12 -20.01 12.43
CA THR A 111 15.69 -20.89 13.52
C THR A 111 14.36 -21.57 13.21
N SER A 112 13.39 -20.84 12.66
CA SER A 112 12.09 -21.39 12.25
C SER A 112 12.23 -22.42 11.12
N ILE A 113 13.04 -22.11 10.11
CA ILE A 113 13.34 -22.99 8.98
C ILE A 113 14.05 -24.26 9.47
N ASN A 114 15.08 -24.12 10.31
CA ASN A 114 15.82 -25.25 10.90
C ASN A 114 14.96 -26.10 11.83
N LYS A 115 14.00 -25.51 12.55
CA LYS A 115 13.06 -26.25 13.39
C LYS A 115 12.07 -27.06 12.56
N ARG A 116 11.56 -26.49 11.47
CA ARG A 116 10.56 -27.13 10.61
C ARG A 116 11.16 -28.06 9.55
N LYS A 117 12.46 -27.94 9.29
CA LYS A 117 13.24 -28.69 8.30
C LYS A 117 12.43 -28.97 7.02
N PRO A 118 11.90 -27.94 6.35
CA PRO A 118 10.95 -28.12 5.28
C PRO A 118 11.49 -28.95 4.10
N TRP A 119 12.82 -29.06 3.94
CA TRP A 119 13.45 -29.94 2.95
C TRP A 119 13.24 -31.44 3.23
N GLU A 120 13.09 -31.85 4.49
CA GLU A 120 12.78 -33.25 4.84
C GLU A 120 11.33 -33.61 4.47
N SER A 121 10.42 -32.64 4.55
CA SER A 121 9.00 -32.82 4.21
C SER A 121 8.62 -32.32 2.82
N SER A 122 9.57 -31.76 2.05
CA SER A 122 9.27 -31.12 0.77
C SER A 122 8.91 -32.19 -0.27
N PRO A 123 7.71 -32.14 -0.86
CA PRO A 123 7.29 -33.12 -1.87
C PRO A 123 8.04 -33.00 -3.20
N VAL A 124 8.89 -31.97 -3.36
CA VAL A 124 9.80 -31.81 -4.49
C VAL A 124 11.09 -32.62 -4.28
N ILE A 125 11.55 -32.76 -3.03
CA ILE A 125 12.79 -33.45 -2.67
C ILE A 125 12.50 -34.92 -2.34
N ASN A 126 11.40 -35.18 -1.62
CA ASN A 126 10.92 -36.51 -1.28
C ASN A 126 9.58 -36.77 -2.00
N PRO A 127 9.61 -37.19 -3.29
CA PRO A 127 8.40 -37.56 -3.99
C PRO A 127 7.75 -38.75 -3.28
N ALA A 128 6.43 -38.69 -3.06
CA ALA A 128 5.69 -39.82 -2.52
C ALA A 128 5.86 -41.04 -3.44
N SER A 129 5.94 -42.24 -2.86
CA SER A 129 6.08 -43.45 -3.67
C SER A 129 4.90 -43.58 -4.66
N PRO A 130 5.14 -44.07 -5.88
CA PRO A 130 4.08 -44.24 -6.89
C PRO A 130 2.92 -45.11 -6.37
N GLU A 131 3.24 -46.15 -5.60
CA GLU A 131 2.30 -47.06 -4.96
C GLU A 131 1.39 -46.34 -3.96
N LEU A 132 1.97 -45.48 -3.11
CA LEU A 132 1.22 -44.69 -2.13
C LEU A 132 0.30 -43.67 -2.81
N LYS A 133 0.76 -43.04 -3.90
CA LYS A 133 -0.08 -42.15 -4.71
C LYS A 133 -1.26 -42.92 -5.31
N ALA A 134 -1.03 -44.10 -5.87
CA ALA A 134 -2.09 -44.93 -6.46
C ALA A 134 -3.12 -45.38 -5.41
N LEU A 135 -2.66 -45.81 -4.24
CA LEU A 135 -3.53 -46.18 -3.12
C LEU A 135 -4.37 -44.99 -2.62
N ALA A 136 -3.75 -43.81 -2.47
CA ALA A 136 -4.43 -42.57 -2.10
C ALA A 136 -5.52 -42.20 -3.10
N LEU A 137 -5.24 -42.27 -4.40
CA LEU A 137 -6.21 -41.97 -5.46
C LEU A 137 -7.38 -42.94 -5.45
N LYS A 138 -7.11 -44.24 -5.27
CA LYS A 138 -8.14 -45.27 -5.16
C LYS A 138 -9.07 -44.99 -3.98
N ARG A 139 -8.53 -44.79 -2.78
CA ARG A 139 -9.35 -44.47 -1.58
C ARG A 139 -10.12 -43.16 -1.73
N MET A 140 -9.51 -42.13 -2.32
CA MET A 140 -10.19 -40.84 -2.58
C MET A 140 -11.33 -40.97 -3.59
N SER A 141 -11.26 -41.92 -4.52
CA SER A 141 -12.35 -42.26 -5.45
C SER A 141 -13.44 -43.09 -4.77
N ASP A 142 -13.04 -44.12 -4.04
CA ASP A 142 -13.94 -45.07 -3.38
C ASP A 142 -14.68 -44.44 -2.18
N ARG A 143 -14.21 -43.28 -1.67
CA ARG A 143 -14.84 -42.53 -0.56
C ARG A 143 -16.33 -42.24 -0.78
N SER A 144 -16.75 -42.09 -2.05
CA SER A 144 -18.17 -41.85 -2.36
C SER A 144 -19.05 -43.03 -1.97
N ASN A 145 -18.47 -44.22 -1.93
CA ASN A 145 -19.16 -45.47 -1.63
C ASN A 145 -18.87 -45.96 -0.20
N SER A 146 -17.66 -45.72 0.33
CA SER A 146 -17.25 -46.17 1.67
C SER A 146 -17.62 -45.21 2.80
N GLY A 147 -17.87 -43.93 2.50
CA GLY A 147 -18.16 -42.90 3.52
C GLY A 147 -16.95 -42.47 4.35
N GLU A 148 -15.73 -42.89 4.00
CA GLU A 148 -14.51 -42.51 4.71
C GLU A 148 -14.26 -40.99 4.67
N LEU A 149 -13.85 -40.41 5.81
CA LEU A 149 -13.45 -39.02 5.86
C LEU A 149 -12.04 -38.85 5.28
N VAL A 150 -11.85 -37.79 4.48
CA VAL A 150 -10.53 -37.44 3.90
C VAL A 150 -9.47 -37.21 4.99
N LYS A 151 -9.88 -36.80 6.19
CA LYS A 151 -9.00 -36.65 7.37
C LYS A 151 -8.42 -37.99 7.83
N ASP A 152 -9.20 -39.07 7.75
CA ASP A 152 -8.78 -40.40 8.17
C ASP A 152 -7.80 -40.99 7.15
N ILE A 153 -8.12 -40.86 5.85
CA ILE A 153 -7.22 -41.23 4.75
C ILE A 153 -5.88 -40.48 4.85
N SER A 154 -5.93 -39.18 5.16
CA SER A 154 -4.74 -38.34 5.34
C SER A 154 -3.86 -38.80 6.50
N ARG A 155 -4.49 -39.15 7.64
CA ARG A 155 -3.80 -39.61 8.85
C ARG A 155 -3.19 -41.00 8.66
N GLU A 156 -3.91 -41.93 8.04
CA GLU A 156 -3.45 -43.30 7.81
C GLU A 156 -2.34 -43.38 6.76
N LEU A 157 -2.44 -42.62 5.67
CA LEU A 157 -1.42 -42.60 4.62
C LEU A 157 -0.24 -41.67 4.94
N GLY A 158 -0.32 -40.86 6.00
CA GLY A 158 0.71 -39.87 6.35
C GLY A 158 0.86 -38.76 5.31
N VAL A 159 -0.18 -38.47 4.54
CA VAL A 159 -0.17 -37.47 3.46
C VAL A 159 -1.09 -36.31 3.83
N SER A 160 -0.66 -35.07 3.59
CA SER A 160 -1.52 -33.91 3.89
C SER A 160 -2.79 -33.88 3.03
N ILE A 161 -3.89 -33.40 3.62
CA ILE A 161 -5.20 -33.27 2.94
C ILE A 161 -5.08 -32.51 1.61
N GLY A 162 -4.35 -31.39 1.61
CA GLY A 162 -4.13 -30.60 0.40
C GLY A 162 -3.41 -31.36 -0.71
N ARG A 163 -2.51 -32.29 -0.35
CA ARG A 163 -1.80 -33.13 -1.31
C ARG A 163 -2.71 -34.19 -1.93
N LEU A 164 -3.62 -34.79 -1.16
CA LEU A 164 -4.64 -35.72 -1.68
C LEU A 164 -5.51 -35.04 -2.75
N TYR A 165 -6.04 -33.86 -2.46
CA TYR A 165 -6.82 -33.09 -3.44
C TYR A 165 -6.00 -32.66 -4.66
N ALA A 166 -4.73 -32.27 -4.46
CA ALA A 166 -3.85 -31.91 -5.56
C ALA A 166 -3.58 -33.08 -6.52
N TRP A 167 -3.50 -34.32 -6.02
CA TRP A 167 -3.40 -35.51 -6.86
C TRP A 167 -4.69 -35.79 -7.62
N VAL A 168 -5.85 -35.77 -6.95
CA VAL A 168 -7.16 -35.98 -7.60
C VAL A 168 -7.39 -34.95 -8.71
N ARG A 169 -7.05 -33.67 -8.46
CA ARG A 169 -7.17 -32.59 -9.46
C ARG A 169 -6.26 -32.78 -10.68
N LYS A 170 -5.10 -33.42 -10.53
CA LYS A 170 -4.20 -33.69 -11.65
C LYS A 170 -4.65 -34.88 -12.51
N GLU A 171 -5.33 -35.86 -11.92
CA GLU A 171 -5.83 -37.06 -12.62
C GLU A 171 -7.19 -36.83 -13.30
N LYS A 172 -7.92 -35.80 -12.92
CA LYS A 172 -9.09 -35.29 -13.64
C LYS A 172 -8.69 -34.01 -14.39
N PRO A 173 -7.99 -34.10 -15.53
CA PRO A 173 -7.98 -32.97 -16.45
C PRO A 173 -9.45 -32.71 -16.86
N GLU A 174 -9.84 -31.44 -16.91
CA GLU A 174 -11.17 -31.01 -17.33
C GLU A 174 -11.66 -31.70 -18.61
#